data_AF-A0A1Q3VWK5-F1
#
_entry.id   AF-A0A1Q3VWK5-F1
#
_cell.length_a   1.000
_cell.length_b   1.000
_cell.length_c   1.000
_cell.angle_alpha   90.00
_cell.angle_beta   90.00
_cell.angle_gamma   90.00
#
_symmetry.space_group_name_H-M   'P 1'
#
loop_
_entity.id
_entity.type
_entity.pdbx_description
1 polymer ?
#
loop_
_entity_poly.entity_id
_entity_poly.type
_entity_poly.pdbx_seq_one_letter_code
_entity_poly.pdbx_strand_id
1 'polypeptide(L)'
;MKHTAFTKRDGDAARDPTPGAPRVDAPGALDSGGVAGAGGGSRPEMITAGLILLLNAYRCRSCQHLANCIVSHCRSLRAHPDADPMLRQLAAHLETEWCPLAMPAPLRKNH
;
A
#
# COMPACT_ATOMS: atom_id res chain seq x y z
N MET A 1 -61.13 -8.12 10.96
CA MET A 1 -60.25 -6.99 10.57
C MET A 1 -59.90 -7.16 9.09
N LYS A 2 -59.97 -6.07 8.33
CA LYS A 2 -60.07 -6.03 6.87
C LYS A 2 -58.69 -5.77 6.21
N HIS A 3 -58.63 -6.05 4.91
CA HIS A 3 -57.68 -5.59 3.85
C HIS A 3 -56.51 -6.54 3.54
N THR A 4 -56.55 -7.35 2.47
CA THR A 4 -56.57 -7.12 1.00
C THR A 4 -55.19 -6.97 0.36
N ALA A 5 -54.98 -7.81 -0.65
CA ALA A 5 -53.89 -7.88 -1.62
C ALA A 5 -53.38 -6.51 -2.10
N PHE A 6 -52.06 -6.42 -2.26
CA PHE A 6 -51.41 -5.34 -3.00
C PHE A 6 -50.83 -5.91 -4.30
N THR A 7 -51.32 -5.35 -5.40
CA THR A 7 -51.14 -5.79 -6.77
C THR A 7 -49.87 -5.24 -7.41
N LYS A 8 -49.33 -6.03 -8.34
CA LYS A 8 -48.37 -5.66 -9.36
C LYS A 8 -48.90 -4.49 -10.20
N ARG A 9 -48.05 -3.50 -10.49
CA ARG A 9 -48.33 -2.42 -11.45
C ARG A 9 -47.10 -2.23 -12.33
N ASP A 10 -47.19 -2.73 -13.56
CA ASP A 10 -46.34 -2.32 -14.68
C ASP A 10 -46.85 -0.94 -15.17
N GLY A 11 -45.95 -0.08 -15.64
CA GLY A 11 -46.31 1.26 -16.13
C GLY A 11 -45.11 2.08 -16.60
N ASP A 12 -44.79 1.92 -17.88
CA ASP A 12 -43.90 2.67 -18.74
C ASP A 12 -44.09 4.20 -18.71
N ALA A 13 -43.00 4.97 -18.83
CA ALA A 13 -42.95 6.21 -19.62
C ALA A 13 -41.52 6.79 -19.67
N ALA A 14 -40.97 6.84 -20.89
CA ALA A 14 -39.74 7.51 -21.25
C ALA A 14 -39.72 9.01 -20.90
N ARG A 15 -38.53 9.49 -20.50
CA ARG A 15 -38.16 10.91 -20.61
C ARG A 15 -36.64 11.02 -20.75
N ASP A 16 -36.18 11.26 -21.98
CA ASP A 16 -34.85 11.83 -22.26
C ASP A 16 -34.96 13.37 -22.11
N PRO A 17 -33.97 14.06 -21.50
CA PRO A 17 -32.90 14.66 -22.30
C PRO A 17 -31.48 14.64 -21.63
N THR A 18 -30.45 14.32 -22.42
CA THR A 18 -29.04 14.84 -22.53
C THR A 18 -28.51 15.92 -21.54
N PRO A 19 -27.19 16.26 -21.51
CA PRO A 19 -25.92 15.52 -21.44
C PRO A 19 -25.07 15.94 -20.21
N GLY A 20 -24.06 15.14 -19.84
CA GLY A 20 -22.97 15.61 -18.97
C GLY A 20 -22.88 14.92 -17.60
N ALA A 21 -22.60 13.62 -17.61
CA ALA A 21 -21.91 13.01 -16.49
C ALA A 21 -20.43 12.88 -16.89
N PRO A 22 -19.47 13.46 -16.15
CA PRO A 22 -18.07 13.14 -16.38
C PRO A 22 -17.91 11.64 -16.18
N ARG A 23 -17.35 10.97 -17.19
CA ARG A 23 -16.81 9.62 -17.06
C ARG A 23 -15.84 9.68 -15.89
N VAL A 24 -16.19 9.04 -14.78
CA VAL A 24 -15.20 8.70 -13.76
C VAL A 24 -14.28 7.69 -14.42
N ASP A 25 -13.18 8.20 -14.98
CA ASP A 25 -12.10 7.37 -15.47
C ASP A 25 -11.73 6.38 -14.37
N ALA A 26 -11.75 5.11 -14.74
CA ALA A 26 -11.20 4.04 -13.91
C ALA A 26 -9.78 4.46 -13.48
N PRO A 27 -9.37 4.25 -12.22
CA PRO A 27 -7.95 4.28 -11.89
C PRO A 27 -7.31 3.07 -12.58
N GLY A 28 -6.94 3.30 -13.85
CA GLY A 28 -6.14 2.42 -14.66
C GLY A 28 -4.72 2.36 -14.12
N ALA A 29 -4.09 1.23 -14.39
CA ALA A 29 -2.66 1.00 -14.45
C ALA A 29 -1.85 1.64 -13.31
N LEU A 30 -1.50 0.82 -12.32
CA LEU A 30 -0.31 1.05 -11.51
C LEU A 30 0.90 1.09 -12.46
N ASP A 31 1.21 2.29 -12.96
CA ASP A 31 2.46 2.59 -13.61
C ASP A 31 3.58 2.23 -12.64
N SER A 32 4.41 1.29 -13.07
CA SER A 32 5.67 0.98 -12.39
C SER A 32 6.68 2.07 -12.73
N GLY A 33 6.39 3.29 -12.29
CA GLY A 33 7.19 4.49 -12.49
C GLY A 33 7.37 5.19 -11.15
N GLY A 34 8.63 5.34 -10.74
CA GLY A 34 9.00 5.72 -9.37
C GLY A 34 8.31 6.98 -8.86
N VAL A 35 7.81 6.90 -7.63
CA VAL A 35 7.54 8.08 -6.81
C VAL A 35 8.86 8.70 -6.33
N ALA A 36 9.63 9.23 -7.29
CA ALA A 36 10.72 10.14 -7.00
C ALA A 36 10.16 11.54 -6.76
N GLY A 37 9.98 11.87 -5.48
CA GLY A 37 10.18 13.21 -4.90
C GLY A 37 9.47 14.41 -5.55
N ALA A 38 8.30 14.76 -5.01
CA ALA A 38 7.79 16.13 -5.04
C ALA A 38 7.62 16.62 -3.61
N GLY A 39 8.69 17.19 -3.05
CA GLY A 39 8.75 17.74 -1.69
C GLY A 39 10.17 17.58 -1.15
N GLY A 40 10.88 18.70 -0.92
CA GLY A 40 12.27 18.72 -0.48
C GLY A 40 12.47 18.19 0.94
N GLY A 41 12.36 16.88 1.11
CA GLY A 41 12.70 16.18 2.33
C GLY A 41 14.17 15.77 2.35
N SER A 42 14.76 15.76 3.54
CA SER A 42 16.12 15.24 3.71
C SER A 42 16.19 13.76 3.31
N ARG A 43 17.38 13.26 2.95
CA ARG A 43 17.57 11.84 2.59
C ARG A 43 17.02 10.86 3.65
N PRO A 44 17.23 11.04 4.97
CA PRO A 44 16.63 10.17 5.97
C PRO A 44 15.10 10.29 6.04
N GLU A 45 14.52 11.46 5.79
CA GLU A 45 13.05 11.62 5.70
C GLU A 45 12.48 10.83 4.52
N MET A 46 13.13 10.86 3.36
CA MET A 46 12.71 10.08 2.19
C MET A 46 12.77 8.57 2.47
N ILE A 47 13.85 8.09 3.12
CA ILE A 47 13.97 6.68 3.51
C ILE A 47 12.86 6.30 4.50
N THR A 48 12.56 7.18 5.46
CA THR A 48 11.52 6.96 6.46
C THR A 48 10.12 6.93 5.83
N ALA A 49 9.84 7.85 4.91
CA ALA A 49 8.59 7.86 4.15
C ALA A 49 8.44 6.59 3.30
N GLY A 50 9.51 6.16 2.62
CA GLY A 50 9.54 4.90 1.87
C GLY A 50 9.28 3.68 2.75
N LEU A 51 9.87 3.65 3.95
CA LEU A 51 9.65 2.59 4.93
C LEU A 51 8.16 2.51 5.36
N ILE A 52 7.51 3.65 5.63
CA ILE A 52 6.09 3.70 6.00
C ILE A 52 5.21 3.16 4.85
N LEU A 53 5.51 3.55 3.61
CA LEU A 53 4.78 3.05 2.44
C LEU A 53 4.94 1.54 2.26
N LEU A 54 6.15 1.01 2.45
CA LEU A 54 6.42 -0.42 2.38
C LEU A 54 5.68 -1.21 3.47
N LEU A 55 5.68 -0.70 4.71
CA LEU A 55 4.91 -1.30 5.81
C LEU A 55 3.42 -1.37 5.47
N ASN A 56 2.87 -0.29 4.92
CA ASN A 56 1.47 -0.26 4.48
C ASN A 56 1.21 -1.23 3.32
N ALA A 57 2.10 -1.27 2.32
CA ALA A 57 1.99 -2.20 1.19
C ALA A 57 2.04 -3.66 1.65
N TYR A 58 2.88 -3.99 2.63
CA TYR A 58 2.98 -5.33 3.20
C TYR A 58 1.67 -5.76 3.89
N ARG A 59 0.96 -4.83 4.55
CA ARG A 59 -0.36 -5.11 5.14
C ARG A 59 -1.40 -5.52 4.11
N CYS A 60 -1.29 -4.98 2.89
CA CYS A 60 -2.17 -5.36 1.78
C CYS A 60 -1.71 -6.64 1.07
N ARG A 61 -0.38 -6.86 1.00
CA ARG A 61 0.24 -7.98 0.30
C ARG A 61 1.43 -8.50 1.10
N SER A 62 1.20 -9.51 1.94
CA SER A 62 2.25 -10.13 2.77
C SER A 62 3.20 -10.99 1.94
N CYS A 63 4.10 -10.34 1.18
CA CYS A 63 5.09 -11.03 0.35
C CYS A 63 6.52 -10.80 0.85
N GLN A 64 7.35 -11.83 0.69
CA GLN A 64 8.74 -11.84 1.17
C GLN A 64 9.60 -10.73 0.52
N HIS A 65 9.27 -10.33 -0.71
CA HIS A 65 9.98 -9.24 -1.39
C HIS A 65 9.81 -7.90 -0.67
N LEU A 66 8.59 -7.59 -0.20
CA LEU A 66 8.34 -6.39 0.58
C LEU A 66 9.02 -6.44 1.94
N ALA A 67 9.05 -7.61 2.61
CA ALA A 67 9.81 -7.79 3.85
C ALA A 67 11.32 -7.53 3.65
N ASN A 68 11.90 -7.98 2.53
CA ASN A 68 13.29 -7.67 2.18
C ASN A 68 13.52 -6.17 1.95
N CYS A 69 12.60 -5.50 1.24
CA CYS A 69 12.66 -4.05 1.04
C CYS A 69 12.62 -3.28 2.36
N ILE A 70 11.77 -3.71 3.31
CA ILE A 70 11.66 -3.13 4.65
C ILE A 70 12.99 -3.26 5.41
N VAL A 71 13.56 -4.46 5.47
CA VAL A 71 14.87 -4.69 6.10
C VAL A 71 15.97 -3.85 5.47
N SER A 72 15.99 -3.72 4.14
CA SER A 72 16.97 -2.89 3.43
C SER A 72 16.84 -1.39 3.77
N HIS A 73 15.61 -0.88 3.88
CA HIS A 73 15.37 0.51 4.29
C HIS A 73 15.75 0.76 5.75
N CYS A 74 15.46 -0.20 6.65
CA CYS A 74 15.91 -0.13 8.04
C CYS A 74 17.44 -0.06 8.15
N ARG A 75 18.17 -0.89 7.40
CA ARG A 75 19.64 -0.84 7.35
C ARG A 75 20.16 0.49 6.83
N SER A 76 19.54 1.00 5.77
CA SER A 76 19.90 2.28 5.17
C SER A 76 19.70 3.44 6.14
N LEU A 77 18.57 3.46 6.86
CA LEU A 77 18.27 4.49 7.85
C LEU A 77 19.19 4.41 9.06
N ARG A 78 19.47 3.20 9.57
CA ARG A 78 20.39 2.96 10.70
C ARG A 78 21.81 3.44 10.40
N ALA A 79 22.28 3.22 9.17
CA ALA A 79 23.63 3.58 8.73
C ALA A 79 23.75 5.06 8.29
N HIS A 80 22.64 5.80 8.17
CA HIS A 80 22.68 7.16 7.66
C HIS A 80 23.26 8.14 8.71
N PRO A 81 24.31 8.91 8.39
CA PRO A 81 24.97 9.80 9.35
C PRO A 81 24.05 10.92 9.85
N ASP A 82 23.22 11.46 8.96
CA ASP A 82 22.30 12.57 9.27
C ASP A 82 20.96 12.11 9.82
N ALA A 83 20.75 10.80 10.02
CA ALA A 83 19.51 10.32 10.61
C ALA A 83 19.49 10.64 12.11
N ASP A 84 18.32 11.10 12.56
CA ASP A 84 18.05 11.30 13.98
C ASP A 84 18.41 10.01 14.78
N PRO A 85 19.09 10.12 15.94
CA PRO A 85 19.48 8.96 16.74
C PRO A 85 18.31 8.05 17.13
N MET A 86 17.14 8.61 17.42
CA MET A 86 15.93 7.84 17.72
C MET A 86 15.47 7.06 16.49
N LEU A 87 15.47 7.68 15.31
CA LEU A 87 15.13 6.99 14.05
C LEU A 87 16.10 5.83 13.75
N ARG A 88 17.39 6.00 14.05
CA ARG A 88 18.38 4.93 13.91
C ARG A 88 18.11 3.76 14.87
N GLN A 89 17.70 4.04 16.11
CA GLN A 89 17.33 3.01 17.08
C GLN A 89 16.06 2.26 16.67
N LEU A 90 15.02 2.98 16.24
CA LEU A 90 13.79 2.38 15.73
C LEU A 90 14.05 1.52 14.50
N ALA A 91 14.89 1.99 13.58
CA ALA A 91 15.29 1.23 12.40
C ALA A 91 16.04 -0.06 12.78
N ALA A 92 16.91 -0.03 13.79
CA ALA A 92 17.59 -1.22 14.28
C ALA A 92 16.61 -2.23 14.91
N HIS A 93 15.63 -1.75 15.68
CA HIS A 93 14.61 -2.60 16.26
C HIS A 93 13.74 -3.26 15.18
N LEU A 94 13.21 -2.45 14.25
CA LEU A 94 12.43 -2.95 13.12
C LEU A 94 13.22 -3.93 12.25
N GLU A 95 14.51 -3.70 12.01
CA GLU A 95 15.36 -4.65 11.27
C GLU A 95 15.32 -6.05 11.89
N THR A 96 15.41 -6.14 13.23
CA THR A 96 15.40 -7.43 13.94
C THR A 96 14.07 -8.16 13.84
N GLU A 97 12.94 -7.44 13.92
CA GLU A 97 11.61 -8.02 13.81
C GLU A 97 11.30 -8.52 12.40
N TRP A 98 11.80 -7.82 11.38
CA TRP A 98 11.48 -8.11 9.99
C TRP A 98 12.45 -9.09 9.32
N CYS A 99 13.66 -9.27 9.84
CA CYS A 99 14.64 -10.23 9.33
C CYS A 99 14.08 -11.65 9.13
N PRO A 100 13.34 -12.25 10.10
CA PRO A 100 12.76 -13.58 9.93
C PRO A 100 11.76 -13.69 8.76
N LEU A 101 11.08 -12.59 8.43
CA LEU A 101 10.10 -12.52 7.33
C LEU A 101 10.76 -12.29 5.97
N ALA A 102 11.97 -11.74 5.96
CA ALA A 102 12.72 -11.42 4.76
C ALA A 102 13.51 -12.63 4.21
N MET A 103 13.96 -13.53 5.09
CA MET A 103 14.77 -14.69 4.71
C MET A 103 13.97 -15.70 3.88
N PRO A 104 14.56 -16.28 2.81
CA PRO A 104 13.91 -17.36 2.08
C PRO A 104 13.75 -18.55 3.01
N ALA A 105 12.59 -19.22 2.95
CA ALA A 105 12.43 -20.53 3.55
C ALA A 105 13.60 -21.42 3.08
N PRO A 106 14.25 -22.18 3.97
CA PRO A 106 15.38 -23.01 3.58
C PRO A 106 14.94 -23.93 2.45
N LEU A 107 15.70 -23.93 1.34
CA LEU A 107 15.53 -24.86 0.24
C LEU A 107 15.52 -26.27 0.84
N ARG A 108 14.34 -26.91 0.88
CA ARG A 108 14.25 -28.33 1.23
C ARG A 108 15.03 -29.07 0.15
N LYS A 109 16.22 -29.58 0.50
CA LYS A 109 16.97 -30.52 -0.33
C LYS A 109 16.13 -31.79 -0.39
N ASN A 110 15.42 -32.00 -1.50
CA ASN A 110 14.77 -33.28 -1.78
C ASN A 110 15.88 -34.31 -1.94
N HIS A 111 15.95 -35.25 -1.00
CA HIS A 111 16.88 -36.36 -0.98
C HIS A 111 16.16 -37.63 -1.42
#